data_AF-A0AAW1YT65-F1
#
_entry.id   AF-A0AAW1YT65-F1
#
_cell.length_a   1.000
_cell.length_b   1.000
_cell.length_c   1.000
_cell.angle_alpha   90.00
_cell.angle_beta   90.00
_cell.angle_gamma   90.00
#
_symmetry.space_group_name_H-M   'P 1'
#
loop_
_entity.id
_entity.type
_entity.pdbx_description
1 polymer ?
#
loop_
_entity_poly.entity_id
_entity_poly.type
_entity_poly.pdbx_seq_one_letter_code
_entity_poly.pdbx_strand_id
1 'polypeptide(L)' 'VDSGPYYDDCIRDTCACDSGGDCDCFCTAVAAYAAECRKKEICVTWRSPDIC' A
#
# COMPACT_ATOMS: atom_id res chain seq x y z
N VAL A 1 -2.01 -3.94 13.07
CA VAL A 1 -2.90 -2.86 12.57
C VAL A 1 -4.01 -3.57 11.82
N ASP A 2 -5.27 -3.16 11.93
CA ASP A 2 -6.32 -3.79 11.10
C ASP A 2 -6.09 -3.40 9.64
N SER A 3 -6.01 -4.39 8.75
CA SER A 3 -5.71 -4.18 7.34
C SER A 3 -6.93 -3.82 6.50
N GLY A 4 -8.16 -4.07 7.00
CA GLY A 4 -9.40 -3.86 6.25
C GLY A 4 -9.51 -2.48 5.59
N PRO A 5 -9.36 -1.38 6.35
CA PRO A 5 -9.44 -0.03 5.78
C PRO A 5 -8.38 0.27 4.71
N TYR A 6 -7.14 -0.21 4.90
CA TYR A 6 -6.05 0.00 3.96
C TYR A 6 -6.23 -0.82 2.68
N TYR A 7 -6.88 -1.98 2.78
CA TYR A 7 -7.24 -2.80 1.63
C TYR A 7 -8.32 -2.11 0.80
N ASP A 8 -9.37 -1.60 1.44
CA ASP A 8 -10.45 -0.87 0.76
C ASP A 8 -9.92 0.41 0.09
N ASP A 9 -9.04 1.15 0.78
CA ASP A 9 -8.36 2.33 0.22
C ASP A 9 -7.46 1.93 -0.97
N CYS A 10 -6.70 0.83 -0.87
CA CYS A 10 -5.87 0.35 -1.97
C CYS A 10 -6.72 0.04 -3.22
N ILE A 11 -7.87 -0.61 -3.07
CA ILE A 11 -8.77 -0.89 -4.20
C ILE A 11 -9.26 0.43 -4.80
N ARG A 12 -9.76 1.35 -3.97
CA ARG A 12 -10.28 2.63 -4.45
C ARG A 12 -9.22 3.43 -5.20
N ASP A 13 -8.05 3.57 -4.61
CA ASP A 13 -6.99 4.44 -5.11
C ASP A 13 -6.35 3.85 -6.38
N THR A 14 -6.18 2.52 -6.47
CA THR A 14 -5.67 1.88 -7.69
C THR A 14 -6.69 1.89 -8.83
N CYS A 15 -7.98 1.70 -8.55
CA CYS A 15 -9.02 1.80 -9.58
C CYS A 15 -9.23 3.22 -10.12
N ALA A 16 -8.96 4.25 -9.30
CA ALA A 16 -9.07 5.65 -9.70
C ALA A 16 -7.81 6.17 -10.41
N CYS A 17 -6.72 5.42 -10.36
CA CYS A 17 -5.46 5.76 -10.99
C CYS A 17 -5.48 5.22 -12.43
N ASP A 18 -6.00 6.01 -13.37
CA ASP A 18 -6.25 5.59 -14.77
C ASP A 18 -5.28 6.25 -15.78
N SER A 19 -4.37 7.08 -15.28
CA SER A 19 -3.57 7.99 -16.10
C SER A 19 -2.16 7.45 -16.45
N GLY A 20 -1.90 6.15 -16.25
CA GLY A 20 -0.64 5.49 -16.59
C GLY A 20 0.40 5.46 -15.45
N GLY A 21 -0.06 5.32 -14.20
CA GLY A 21 0.76 5.32 -12.99
C GLY A 21 0.30 4.30 -11.93
N ASP A 22 -0.43 3.27 -12.34
CA ASP A 22 -1.18 2.37 -11.45
C ASP A 22 -0.27 1.68 -10.41
N CYS A 23 1.00 1.45 -10.77
CA CYS A 23 2.04 0.96 -9.86
C CYS A 23 2.37 1.93 -8.72
N ASP A 24 2.40 3.25 -8.98
CA ASP A 24 2.71 4.25 -7.96
C ASP A 24 1.56 4.38 -6.95
N CYS A 25 0.32 4.31 -7.42
CA CYS A 25 -0.87 4.31 -6.59
C CYS A 25 -0.94 3.06 -5.68
N PHE A 26 -0.66 1.88 -6.24
CA PHE A 26 -0.57 0.64 -5.47
C PHE A 26 0.53 0.69 -4.40
N CYS A 27 1.76 1.05 -4.78
CA CYS A 27 2.89 1.09 -3.86
C CYS A 27 2.67 2.11 -2.73
N THR A 28 1.98 3.23 -3.02
CA THR A 28 1.62 4.24 -2.02
C THR A 28 0.63 3.69 -0.99
N ALA A 29 -0.42 2.99 -1.43
CA ALA A 29 -1.41 2.40 -0.53
C ALA A 29 -0.79 1.34 0.40
N VAL A 30 0.05 0.45 -0.13
CA VAL A 30 0.75 -0.56 0.69
C VAL A 30 1.74 0.09 1.66
N ALA A 31 2.45 1.12 1.22
CA ALA A 31 3.38 1.87 2.08
C ALA A 31 2.67 2.53 3.28
N ALA A 32 1.43 3.01 3.10
CA ALA A 32 0.63 3.58 4.19
C ALA A 32 0.36 2.56 5.30
N TYR A 33 -0.04 1.34 4.94
CA TYR A 33 -0.22 0.25 5.92
C TYR A 33 1.10 -0.15 6.61
N ALA A 34 2.18 -0.26 5.84
CA ALA A 34 3.50 -0.60 6.39
C ALA A 34 4.03 0.48 7.36
N ALA A 35 3.76 1.76 7.09
CA ALA A 35 4.13 2.85 7.98
C ALA A 35 3.41 2.77 9.35
N GLU A 36 2.14 2.39 9.35
CA GLU A 36 1.35 2.20 10.58
C GLU A 36 1.78 0.96 11.37
N CYS A 37 2.19 -0.10 10.68
CA CYS A 37 2.86 -1.23 11.32
C CYS A 37 4.17 -0.79 11.99
N ARG A 38 4.99 0.02 11.29
CA ARG A 38 6.27 0.52 11.80
C ARG A 38 6.10 1.40 13.05
N LYS A 39 5.04 2.22 13.12
CA LYS A 39 4.71 3.01 14.32
C LYS A 39 4.45 2.15 15.56
N LYS A 40 4.07 0.88 15.37
CA LYS A 40 3.89 -0.12 16.43
C LYS A 40 5.12 -1.03 16.59
N GLU A 41 6.27 -0.60 16.07
CA GLU A 41 7.54 -1.34 16.10
C GLU A 41 7.50 -2.67 15.34
N ILE A 42 6.51 -2.86 14.46
CA ILE A 42 6.40 -4.02 13.58
C ILE A 42 6.96 -3.64 12.21
N CYS A 43 8.16 -4.15 11.90
CA CYS A 43 8.76 -3.97 10.58
C CYS A 43 8.28 -5.09 9.64
N VAL A 44 7.54 -4.72 8.60
CA VAL A 44 7.05 -5.66 7.59
C VAL A 44 7.92 -5.52 6.34
N THR A 45 8.50 -6.63 5.88
CA THR A 45 9.19 -6.67 4.58
C THR A 45 8.19 -6.99 3.49
N TRP A 46 7.89 -6.02 2.62
CA TRP A 46 6.83 -6.13 1.61
C TRP A 46 7.30 -5.80 0.18
N ARG A 47 8.51 -5.24 0.04
CA ARG A 47 9.12 -4.83 -1.22
C ARG A 47 9.91 -5.97 -1.87
N SER A 48 9.89 -6.04 -3.19
CA SER A 48 10.61 -7.04 -3.99
C SER A 48 10.91 -6.54 -5.42
N PRO A 49 11.77 -7.24 -6.20
CA PRO A 49 12.04 -6.87 -7.59
C PRO A 49 10.81 -6.83 -8.50
N ASP A 50 9.78 -7.62 -8.18
CA ASP A 50 8.55 -7.73 -8.96
C ASP A 50 7.40 -6.87 -8.40
N ILE A 51 7.53 -6.40 -7.15
CA ILE A 51 6.51 -5.65 -6.42
C ILE A 51 7.21 -4.56 -5.60
N CYS A 52 7.15 -3.29 -6.03
CA CYS A 52 7.59 -2.08 -5.31
C CYS A 52 8.95 -2.12 -4.56
#